data_AF-A0A7C5I7U6-F1
#
_entry.id   AF-A0A7C5I7U6-F1
#
_cell.length_a   1.000
_cell.length_b   1.000
_cell.length_c   1.000
_cell.angle_alpha   90.00
_cell.angle_beta   90.00
_cell.angle_gamma   90.00
#
_symmetry.space_group_name_H-M   'P 1'
#
loop_
_entity.id
_entity.type
_entity.pdbx_description
1 polymer ?
#
loop_
_entity_poly.entity_id
_entity_poly.type
_entity_poly.pdbx_seq_one_letter_code
_entity_poly.pdbx_strand_id
1 'polypeptide(L)'
;MRCWEYAAGEGAPLPPCRHCLAYQAGASFCFQLRRRTSGVPLACCGPAECADCPYYRRVHGLPGRLLLVGSAAVLSSGLRKSKQWKVLRAEDAYQAGQLVLRYFPAVAVVDAATGKQGRQFIERLLEDPQAIRTRIVFVGAGRRPRRFVSGAEPGVWSRVSLAIGPLSRQALESVLPPVPAPGPREVL
;
A
#
# COMPACT_ATOMS: atom_id res chain seq x y z
N MET A 1 15.97 2.15 -4.34
CA MET A 1 15.02 1.55 -3.37
C MET A 1 14.59 0.21 -3.91
N ARG A 2 14.73 -0.84 -3.11
CA ARG A 2 14.38 -2.22 -3.42
C ARG A 2 12.95 -2.53 -2.96
N CYS A 3 12.37 -3.64 -3.43
CA CYS A 3 10.95 -3.90 -3.21
C CYS A 3 10.58 -4.15 -1.73
N TRP A 4 11.51 -4.68 -0.92
CA TRP A 4 11.29 -4.91 0.51
C TRP A 4 11.47 -3.64 1.34
N GLU A 5 12.36 -2.74 0.92
CA GLU A 5 12.49 -1.39 1.50
C GLU A 5 11.19 -0.60 1.30
N TYR A 6 10.60 -0.70 0.10
CA TYR A 6 9.27 -0.11 -0.15
C TYR A 6 8.17 -0.72 0.76
N ALA A 7 8.20 -2.04 0.99
CA ALA A 7 7.21 -2.67 1.86
C ALA A 7 7.40 -2.24 3.33
N ALA A 8 8.64 -2.16 3.81
CA ALA A 8 8.96 -1.78 5.18
C ALA A 8 8.79 -0.27 5.44
N GLY A 9 9.11 0.59 4.47
CA GLY A 9 9.21 2.04 4.69
C GLY A 9 10.54 2.38 5.37
N GLU A 10 10.48 3.06 6.51
CA GLU A 10 11.67 3.44 7.29
C GLU A 10 12.16 2.33 8.23
N GLY A 11 11.48 1.18 8.27
CA GLY A 11 11.78 0.07 9.16
C GLY A 11 12.66 -1.03 8.56
N ALA A 12 13.00 -2.00 9.41
CA ALA A 12 13.64 -3.23 8.98
C ALA A 12 12.73 -4.05 8.03
N PRO A 13 13.31 -4.90 7.15
CA PRO A 13 12.52 -5.77 6.28
C PRO A 13 11.52 -6.61 7.07
N LEU A 14 10.26 -6.55 6.64
CA LEU A 14 9.17 -7.34 7.22
C LEU A 14 9.48 -8.85 7.14
N PRO A 15 9.01 -9.68 8.08
CA PRO A 15 9.34 -11.11 8.12
C PRO A 15 9.10 -11.87 6.79
N PRO A 16 7.99 -11.63 6.05
CA PRO A 16 7.79 -12.27 4.74
C PRO A 16 8.86 -11.88 3.70
N CYS A 17 9.39 -10.66 3.78
CA CYS A 17 10.42 -10.18 2.86
C CYS A 17 11.76 -10.92 3.03
N ARG A 18 12.13 -11.31 4.25
CA ARG A 18 13.41 -11.97 4.54
C ARG A 18 13.53 -13.35 3.89
N HIS A 19 12.40 -14.01 3.67
CA HIS A 19 12.31 -15.33 3.04
C HIS A 19 12.05 -15.24 1.52
N CYS A 20 11.93 -14.03 0.97
CA CYS A 20 11.68 -13.84 -0.45
C CYS A 20 12.98 -13.95 -1.25
N LEU A 21 12.93 -14.67 -2.38
CA LEU A 21 14.08 -14.81 -3.28
C LEU A 21 14.65 -13.46 -3.73
N ALA A 22 13.82 -12.43 -3.91
CA ALA A 22 14.32 -11.10 -4.27
C ALA A 22 15.24 -10.51 -3.19
N TYR A 23 14.92 -10.74 -1.91
CA TYR A 23 15.76 -10.32 -0.79
C TYR A 23 17.01 -11.17 -0.68
N GLN A 24 16.87 -12.50 -0.75
CA GLN A 24 17.99 -13.45 -0.68
C GLN A 24 19.01 -13.24 -1.80
N ALA A 25 18.54 -12.96 -3.02
CA ALA A 25 19.39 -12.66 -4.17
C ALA A 25 19.94 -11.23 -4.17
N GLY A 26 19.59 -10.39 -3.18
CA GLY A 26 20.01 -8.98 -3.15
C GLY A 26 19.52 -8.16 -4.35
N ALA A 27 18.40 -8.55 -4.97
CA ALA A 27 17.97 -7.99 -6.25
C ALA A 27 17.58 -6.51 -6.12
N SER A 28 18.22 -5.64 -6.91
CA SER A 28 17.85 -4.23 -7.00
C SER A 28 16.40 -4.04 -7.45
N PHE A 29 15.95 -4.86 -8.40
CA PHE A 29 14.60 -4.83 -8.95
C PHE A 29 13.99 -6.24 -9.01
N CYS A 30 13.02 -6.51 -8.13
CA CYS A 30 12.38 -7.83 -8.05
C CYS A 30 11.69 -8.27 -9.35
N PHE A 31 11.22 -7.32 -10.17
CA PHE A 31 10.56 -7.61 -11.45
C PHE A 31 11.54 -8.08 -12.54
N GLN A 32 12.82 -7.69 -12.47
CA GLN A 32 13.85 -8.22 -13.37
C GLN A 32 14.12 -9.69 -13.05
N LEU A 33 14.19 -10.03 -11.76
CA LEU A 33 14.34 -11.40 -11.31
C LEU A 33 13.13 -12.24 -11.74
N ARG A 34 11.90 -11.76 -11.50
CA ARG A 34 10.66 -12.45 -11.90
C ARG A 34 10.61 -12.82 -13.38
N ARG A 35 11.11 -11.94 -14.26
CA ARG A 35 11.16 -12.18 -15.71
C ARG A 35 12.12 -13.32 -16.09
N ARG A 36 13.16 -13.55 -15.30
CA ARG A 36 14.20 -14.57 -15.55
C ARG A 36 13.88 -15.91 -14.88
N THR A 37 13.10 -15.89 -13.80
CA THR A 37 12.75 -17.08 -13.01
C THR A 37 11.27 -17.43 -13.15
N SER A 38 10.84 -17.75 -14.37
CA SER A 38 9.47 -18.22 -14.62
C SER A 38 9.17 -19.45 -13.77
N GLY A 39 8.06 -19.42 -13.01
CA GLY A 39 7.60 -20.55 -12.20
C GLY A 39 8.07 -20.55 -10.74
N VAL A 40 8.98 -19.66 -10.33
CA VAL A 40 9.37 -19.54 -8.91
C VAL A 40 8.51 -18.46 -8.23
N PRO A 41 7.70 -18.81 -7.21
CA PRO A 41 6.89 -17.83 -6.51
C PRO A 41 7.80 -16.89 -5.72
N LEU A 42 7.82 -15.61 -6.10
CA LEU A 42 8.37 -14.56 -5.26
C LEU A 42 7.34 -14.28 -4.16
N ALA A 43 7.56 -14.80 -2.95
CA ALA A 43 6.63 -14.72 -1.82
C ALA A 43 6.08 -13.30 -1.54
N CYS A 44 6.81 -12.25 -1.91
CA CYS A 44 6.41 -10.84 -1.72
C CYS A 44 5.84 -10.15 -2.96
N CYS A 45 5.62 -10.87 -4.06
CA CYS A 45 5.18 -10.26 -5.31
C CYS A 45 3.68 -10.06 -5.43
N GLY A 46 2.85 -10.44 -4.44
CA GLY A 46 1.42 -10.13 -4.32
C GLY A 46 0.64 -10.47 -5.60
N PRO A 47 0.53 -9.54 -6.56
CA PRO A 47 -0.09 -9.81 -7.87
C PRO A 47 0.61 -10.84 -8.77
N ALA A 48 -0.22 -11.44 -9.64
CA ALA A 48 0.21 -12.23 -10.78
C ALA A 48 0.99 -11.38 -11.81
N GLU A 49 0.65 -10.10 -11.97
CA GLU A 49 1.32 -9.20 -12.91
C GLU A 49 2.08 -8.09 -12.18
N CYS A 50 3.29 -7.76 -12.66
CA CYS A 50 4.05 -6.64 -12.12
C CYS A 50 3.30 -5.31 -12.27
N ALA A 51 2.51 -5.13 -13.33
CA ALA A 51 1.74 -3.91 -13.57
C ALA A 51 0.72 -3.60 -12.46
N ASP A 52 0.31 -4.59 -11.67
CA ASP A 52 -0.60 -4.42 -10.54
C ASP A 52 0.14 -4.10 -9.24
N CYS A 53 1.45 -4.34 -9.16
CA CYS A 53 2.22 -4.20 -7.94
C CYS A 53 2.44 -2.71 -7.57
N PRO A 54 2.11 -2.26 -6.35
CA PRO A 54 2.32 -0.87 -5.92
C PRO A 54 3.75 -0.36 -6.14
N TYR A 55 4.74 -1.19 -5.83
CA TYR A 55 6.16 -0.87 -6.01
C TYR A 55 6.52 -0.66 -7.48
N TYR A 56 6.14 -1.61 -8.35
CA TYR A 56 6.42 -1.54 -9.78
C TYR A 56 5.76 -0.31 -10.41
N ARG A 57 4.48 -0.07 -10.08
CA ARG A 57 3.74 1.09 -10.57
C ARG A 57 4.45 2.39 -10.21
N ARG A 58 4.95 2.51 -8.98
CA ARG A 58 5.66 3.70 -8.51
C ARG A 58 7.01 3.89 -9.20
N VAL A 59 7.83 2.82 -9.33
CA VAL A 59 9.11 2.86 -10.07
C VAL A 59 8.92 3.30 -11.51
N HIS A 60 7.84 2.86 -12.16
CA HIS A 60 7.57 3.15 -13.57
C HIS A 60 6.65 4.36 -13.80
N GLY A 61 6.32 5.15 -12.77
CA GLY A 61 5.46 6.32 -12.91
C GLY A 61 4.02 6.02 -13.35
N LEU A 62 3.55 4.79 -13.17
CA LEU A 62 2.17 4.41 -13.46
C LEU A 62 1.24 4.98 -12.37
N PRO A 63 -0.04 5.26 -12.69
CA PRO A 63 -0.99 5.79 -11.70
C PRO A 63 -1.07 4.93 -10.45
N GLY A 64 -0.96 5.53 -9.26
CA GLY A 64 -1.18 4.85 -7.99
C GLY A 64 -2.60 4.29 -7.90
N ARG A 65 -2.78 3.24 -7.10
CA ARG A 65 -4.08 2.64 -6.84
C ARG A 65 -4.49 2.94 -5.40
N LEU A 66 -5.67 3.52 -5.24
CA LEU A 66 -6.25 3.85 -3.95
C LEU A 66 -7.52 3.04 -3.75
N LEU A 67 -7.62 2.35 -2.62
CA LEU A 67 -8.88 1.75 -2.16
C LEU A 67 -9.49 2.67 -1.10
N LEU A 68 -10.72 3.10 -1.29
CA LEU A 68 -11.46 3.93 -0.35
C LEU A 68 -12.54 3.08 0.35
N VAL A 69 -12.50 3.03 1.68
CA VAL A 69 -13.52 2.40 2.52
C VAL A 69 -14.26 3.51 3.28
N GLY A 70 -15.50 3.79 2.86
CA GLY A 70 -16.33 4.86 3.44
C GLY A 70 -16.71 5.97 2.45
N SER A 71 -16.81 7.21 2.95
CA SER A 71 -17.34 8.34 2.16
C SER A 71 -16.30 8.94 1.21
N ALA A 72 -16.69 9.29 -0.02
CA ALA A 72 -15.84 10.02 -0.96
C ALA A 72 -15.55 11.48 -0.52
N ALA A 73 -16.28 11.99 0.48
CA ALA A 73 -16.04 13.31 1.06
C ALA A 73 -14.69 13.38 1.80
N VAL A 74 -14.13 12.23 2.24
CA VAL A 74 -12.80 12.17 2.87
C VAL A 74 -11.67 12.43 1.89
N LEU A 75 -11.92 12.42 0.58
CA LEU A 75 -10.92 12.76 -0.43
C LEU A 75 -11.12 14.21 -0.87
N SER A 76 -10.04 14.94 -1.09
CA SER A 76 -10.14 16.27 -1.68
C SER A 76 -10.65 16.20 -3.13
N SER A 77 -11.27 17.29 -3.60
CA SER A 77 -11.75 17.38 -4.99
C SER A 77 -10.65 17.13 -6.02
N GLY A 78 -9.45 17.70 -5.79
CA GLY A 78 -8.31 17.50 -6.67
C GLY A 78 -7.82 16.05 -6.72
N LEU A 79 -7.89 15.33 -5.59
CA LEU A 79 -7.54 13.92 -5.56
C LEU A 79 -8.56 13.06 -6.32
N ARG A 80 -9.86 13.33 -6.16
CA ARG A 80 -10.92 12.61 -6.88
C ARG A 80 -10.82 12.74 -8.40
N LYS A 81 -10.29 13.86 -8.90
CA LYS A 81 -10.10 14.13 -10.33
C LYS A 81 -8.69 13.81 -10.84
N SER A 82 -7.82 13.27 -9.99
CA SER A 82 -6.42 13.04 -10.34
C SER A 82 -6.27 11.90 -11.34
N LYS A 83 -5.57 12.14 -12.45
CA LYS A 83 -5.14 11.07 -13.38
C LYS A 83 -4.02 10.19 -12.82
N GLN A 84 -3.33 10.67 -11.79
CA GLN A 84 -2.23 9.95 -11.16
C GLN A 84 -2.69 8.91 -10.13
N TRP A 85 -3.97 8.94 -9.77
CA TRP A 85 -4.54 8.04 -8.75
C TRP A 85 -5.82 7.42 -9.29
N LYS A 86 -5.82 6.09 -9.43
CA LYS A 86 -7.04 5.31 -9.71
C LYS A 86 -7.71 4.98 -8.38
N VAL A 87 -8.86 5.60 -8.11
CA VAL A 87 -9.64 5.39 -6.90
C VAL A 87 -10.67 4.30 -7.14
N LEU A 88 -10.64 3.25 -6.33
CA LEU A 88 -11.69 2.25 -6.23
C LEU A 88 -12.36 2.38 -4.88
N ARG A 89 -13.69 2.41 -4.84
CA ARG A 89 -14.45 2.50 -3.59
C ARG A 89 -14.97 1.12 -3.21
N ALA A 90 -14.83 0.77 -1.94
CA ALA A 90 -15.53 -0.34 -1.32
C ALA A 90 -16.82 0.17 -0.66
N GLU A 91 -17.89 -0.61 -0.78
CA GLU A 91 -19.18 -0.43 -0.14
C GLU A 91 -19.08 -0.66 1.37
N ASP A 92 -18.31 -1.66 1.78
CA ASP A 92 -18.07 -2.02 3.18
C ASP A 92 -16.68 -2.65 3.41
N ALA A 93 -16.40 -2.99 4.67
CA ALA A 93 -15.15 -3.63 5.08
C ALA A 93 -14.93 -5.04 4.52
N TYR A 94 -16.02 -5.77 4.22
CA TYR A 94 -15.93 -7.12 3.67
C TYR A 94 -15.50 -7.07 2.20
N GLN A 95 -16.16 -6.24 1.40
CA GLN A 95 -15.78 -5.97 0.02
C GLN A 95 -14.36 -5.38 -0.05
N ALA A 96 -14.00 -4.49 0.88
CA ALA A 96 -12.64 -3.94 0.96
C ALA A 96 -11.56 -5.02 1.11
N GLY A 97 -11.80 -6.04 1.94
CA GLY A 97 -10.90 -7.18 2.12
C GLY A 97 -10.67 -7.94 0.81
N GLN A 98 -11.73 -8.20 0.05
CA GLN A 98 -11.61 -8.87 -1.25
C GLN A 98 -10.89 -7.99 -2.29
N LEU A 99 -11.19 -6.69 -2.30
CA LEU A 99 -10.63 -5.75 -3.25
C LEU A 99 -9.14 -5.53 -3.01
N VAL A 100 -8.66 -5.55 -1.76
CA VAL A 100 -7.22 -5.42 -1.46
C VAL A 100 -6.38 -6.46 -2.21
N LEU A 101 -6.85 -7.71 -2.26
CA LEU A 101 -6.13 -8.84 -2.85
C LEU A 101 -6.25 -8.94 -4.37
N ARG A 102 -7.19 -8.21 -4.97
CA ARG A 102 -7.39 -8.18 -6.43
C ARG A 102 -6.85 -6.90 -7.05
N TYR A 103 -7.04 -5.79 -6.35
CA TYR A 103 -6.69 -4.46 -6.82
C TYR A 103 -5.26 -4.06 -6.46
N PHE A 104 -4.69 -4.65 -5.41
CA PHE A 104 -3.36 -4.34 -4.88
C PHE A 104 -3.13 -2.83 -4.74
N PRO A 105 -3.93 -2.13 -3.91
CA PRO A 105 -3.80 -0.70 -3.73
C PRO A 105 -2.43 -0.35 -3.12
N ALA A 106 -1.87 0.78 -3.54
CA ALA A 106 -0.73 1.37 -2.84
C ALA A 106 -1.17 1.97 -1.50
N VAL A 107 -2.39 2.50 -1.45
CA VAL A 107 -2.98 3.08 -0.24
C VAL A 107 -4.43 2.63 -0.06
N ALA A 108 -4.77 2.16 1.13
CA ALA A 108 -6.14 1.97 1.60
C ALA A 108 -6.51 3.14 2.52
N VAL A 109 -7.50 3.93 2.12
CA VAL A 109 -8.05 5.04 2.90
C VAL A 109 -9.30 4.54 3.62
N VAL A 110 -9.32 4.67 4.95
CA VAL A 110 -10.43 4.22 5.79
C VAL A 110 -11.03 5.43 6.51
N ASP A 111 -12.28 5.73 6.21
CA ASP A 111 -13.04 6.80 6.85
C ASP A 111 -13.44 6.38 8.28
N ALA A 112 -13.20 7.24 9.26
CA ALA A 112 -13.60 7.00 10.64
C ALA A 112 -15.12 6.79 10.81
N ALA A 113 -15.94 7.32 9.89
CA ALA A 113 -17.39 7.10 9.88
C ALA A 113 -17.77 5.61 9.70
N THR A 114 -16.87 4.77 9.19
CA THR A 114 -17.08 3.31 9.07
C THR A 114 -17.06 2.58 10.42
N GLY A 115 -16.68 3.26 11.51
CA GLY A 115 -16.78 2.73 12.87
C GLY A 115 -15.99 1.43 13.09
N LYS A 116 -16.65 0.42 13.67
CA LYS A 116 -16.03 -0.87 14.02
C LYS A 116 -15.57 -1.66 12.79
N GLN A 117 -16.32 -1.59 11.69
CA GLN A 117 -16.01 -2.32 10.46
C GLN A 117 -14.69 -1.85 9.85
N GLY A 118 -14.45 -0.53 9.79
CA GLY A 118 -13.17 0.00 9.29
C GLY A 118 -11.98 -0.42 10.15
N ARG A 119 -12.14 -0.52 11.47
CA ARG A 119 -11.08 -1.01 12.37
C ARG A 119 -10.73 -2.47 12.12
N GLN A 120 -11.75 -3.33 12.02
CA GLN A 120 -11.55 -4.74 11.73
C GLN A 120 -10.90 -4.96 10.36
N PHE A 121 -11.23 -4.13 9.37
CA PHE A 121 -10.55 -4.13 8.08
C PHE A 121 -9.06 -3.78 8.21
N ILE A 122 -8.72 -2.74 8.98
CA ILE A 122 -7.32 -2.36 9.23
C ILE A 122 -6.56 -3.49 9.91
N GLU A 123 -7.10 -4.08 10.98
CA GLU A 123 -6.48 -5.18 11.71
C GLU A 123 -6.17 -6.37 10.78
N ARG A 124 -7.17 -6.83 10.01
CA ARG A 124 -6.99 -7.91 9.03
C ARG A 124 -5.95 -7.56 7.96
N LEU A 125 -5.97 -6.33 7.48
CA LEU A 125 -5.03 -5.87 6.46
C LEU A 125 -3.59 -5.83 6.99
N LEU A 126 -3.43 -5.55 8.27
CA LEU A 126 -2.12 -5.55 8.92
C LEU A 126 -1.56 -6.97 9.09
N GLU A 127 -2.42 -7.95 9.31
CA GLU A 127 -2.05 -9.36 9.45
C GLU A 127 -1.82 -10.05 8.10
N ASP A 128 -2.38 -9.53 7.00
CA ASP A 128 -2.31 -10.14 5.68
C ASP A 128 -0.92 -10.00 5.02
N PRO A 129 -0.18 -11.10 4.77
CA PRO A 129 1.13 -11.07 4.12
C PRO A 129 1.11 -10.58 2.67
N GLN A 130 -0.04 -10.67 1.98
CA GLN A 130 -0.20 -10.21 0.60
C GLN A 130 -0.43 -8.68 0.53
N ALA A 131 -0.87 -8.08 1.63
CA ALA A 131 -1.12 -6.65 1.75
C ALA A 131 0.05 -5.83 2.31
N ILE A 132 1.24 -6.43 2.48
CA ILE A 132 2.41 -5.78 3.08
C ILE A 132 2.87 -4.49 2.38
N ARG A 133 2.47 -4.29 1.12
CA ARG A 133 2.80 -3.11 0.29
C ARG A 133 1.72 -2.03 0.33
N THR A 134 0.59 -2.31 0.95
CA THR A 134 -0.53 -1.39 1.10
C THR A 134 -0.29 -0.52 2.33
N ARG A 135 -0.24 0.80 2.15
CA ARG A 135 -0.27 1.76 3.27
C ARG A 135 -1.71 2.03 3.67
N ILE A 136 -1.93 2.33 4.94
CA ILE A 136 -3.25 2.56 5.50
C ILE A 136 -3.32 4.00 5.96
N VAL A 137 -4.32 4.74 5.49
CA VAL A 137 -4.61 6.10 5.96
C VAL A 137 -5.98 6.11 6.61
N PHE A 138 -6.01 6.27 7.93
CA PHE A 138 -7.26 6.44 8.66
C PHE A 138 -7.60 7.92 8.74
N VAL A 139 -8.74 8.32 8.17
CA VAL A 139 -9.18 9.71 8.07
C VAL A 139 -10.27 9.97 9.09
N GLY A 140 -10.06 10.93 10.00
CA GLY A 140 -11.03 11.28 11.04
C GLY A 140 -11.26 12.78 11.17
N ALA A 141 -12.39 13.15 11.78
CA ALA A 141 -12.77 14.54 12.07
C ALA A 141 -12.04 15.11 13.31
N GLY A 142 -10.72 14.92 13.42
CA GLY A 142 -9.90 15.58 14.43
C GLY A 142 -9.73 14.86 15.78
N ARG A 143 -10.35 13.69 16.00
CA ARG A 143 -10.02 12.84 17.15
C ARG A 143 -9.04 11.75 16.74
N ARG A 144 -7.81 11.77 17.29
CA ARG A 144 -6.91 10.60 17.20
C ARG A 144 -7.66 9.41 17.81
N PRO A 145 -7.83 8.31 17.08
CA PRO A 145 -8.46 7.12 17.62
C PRO A 145 -7.62 6.58 18.79
N ARG A 146 -8.06 6.87 20.02
CA ARG A 146 -7.40 6.54 21.32
C ARG A 146 -7.14 5.03 21.56
N ARG A 147 -7.52 4.14 20.63
CA ARG A 147 -7.65 2.69 20.87
C ARG A 147 -7.13 1.77 19.75
N PHE A 148 -6.29 2.24 18.82
CA PHE A 148 -5.62 1.30 17.90
C PHE A 148 -4.45 0.53 18.56
N VAL A 149 -3.96 0.96 19.73
CA VAL A 149 -2.58 0.68 20.19
C VAL A 149 -2.45 -0.48 21.20
N SER A 150 -3.16 -1.58 21.03
CA SER A 150 -2.97 -2.76 21.90
C SER A 150 -2.61 -3.99 21.09
N GLY A 151 -1.32 -4.37 21.08
CA GLY A 151 -0.88 -5.74 20.75
C GLY A 151 -0.09 -5.97 19.46
N ALA A 152 0.05 -4.98 18.55
CA ALA A 152 0.80 -5.19 17.31
C ALA A 152 2.24 -4.62 17.36
N GLU A 153 3.18 -5.36 16.76
CA GLU A 153 4.60 -5.03 16.66
C GLU A 153 4.84 -3.62 16.07
N PRO A 154 5.81 -2.83 16.57
CA PRO A 154 6.09 -1.47 16.09
C PRO A 154 6.27 -1.34 14.56
N GLY A 155 6.86 -2.36 13.92
CA GLY A 155 7.07 -2.39 12.47
C GLY A 155 5.78 -2.50 11.65
N VAL A 156 4.72 -3.10 12.21
CA VAL A 156 3.41 -3.26 11.55
C VAL A 156 2.68 -1.92 11.47
N TRP A 157 2.80 -1.10 12.52
CA TRP A 157 2.16 0.23 12.61
C TRP A 157 2.81 1.29 11.74
N SER A 158 4.05 1.11 11.30
CA SER A 158 4.72 2.00 10.33
C SER A 158 3.95 2.14 9.01
N ARG A 159 3.01 1.22 8.73
CA ARG A 159 2.13 1.26 7.56
C ARG A 159 0.85 2.07 7.77
N VAL A 160 0.54 2.48 9.00
CA VAL A 160 -0.68 3.21 9.36
C VAL A 160 -0.36 4.67 9.59
N SER A 161 -1.07 5.55 8.89
CA SER A 161 -1.01 7.00 9.08
C SER A 161 -2.39 7.55 9.43
N LEU A 162 -2.41 8.65 10.19
CA LEU A 162 -3.63 9.35 10.57
C LEU A 162 -3.71 10.66 9.79
N ALA A 163 -4.88 10.96 9.23
CA ALA A 163 -5.15 12.23 8.58
C ALA A 163 -6.40 12.89 9.15
N ILE A 164 -6.40 14.23 9.17
CA ILE A 164 -7.53 15.05 9.61
C ILE A 164 -8.04 15.84 8.41
N GLY A 165 -9.34 15.76 8.16
CA GLY A 165 -9.98 16.45 7.05
C GLY A 165 -9.80 15.76 5.69
N PRO A 166 -10.21 16.41 4.59
CA PRO A 166 -10.14 15.82 3.26
C PRO A 166 -8.70 15.55 2.83
N LEU A 167 -8.42 14.30 2.49
CA LEU A 167 -7.10 13.83 2.10
C LEU A 167 -6.69 14.41 0.75
N SER A 168 -5.57 15.12 0.74
CA SER A 168 -4.98 15.67 -0.47
C SER A 168 -4.06 14.66 -1.16
N ARG A 169 -3.70 14.94 -2.41
CA ARG A 169 -2.67 14.17 -3.12
C ARG A 169 -1.33 14.21 -2.37
N GLN A 170 -0.92 15.38 -1.87
CA GLN A 170 0.35 15.53 -1.16
C GLN A 170 0.38 14.66 0.12
N ALA A 171 -0.74 14.58 0.84
CA ALA A 171 -0.87 13.73 2.01
C ALA A 171 -0.81 12.23 1.68
N LEU A 172 -1.29 11.81 0.51
CA LEU A 172 -1.10 10.43 0.04
C LEU A 172 0.35 10.13 -0.34
N GLU A 173 1.01 11.06 -1.00
CA GLU A 173 2.41 10.86 -1.40
C GLU A 173 3.34 10.79 -0.18
N SER A 174 3.04 11.53 0.89
CA SER A 174 3.86 11.53 2.10
C SER A 174 3.79 10.23 2.90
N VAL A 175 2.75 9.41 2.72
CA VAL A 175 2.65 8.10 3.41
C VAL A 175 3.33 6.97 2.63
N LEU A 176 3.74 7.24 1.39
CA LEU A 176 4.38 6.26 0.53
C LEU A 176 5.89 6.44 0.57
N PRO A 177 6.68 5.36 0.68
CA PRO A 177 8.12 5.46 0.64
C PRO A 177 8.60 6.15 -0.64
N PRO A 178 9.62 7.02 -0.55
CA PRO A 178 10.17 7.69 -1.73
C PRO A 178 10.84 6.66 -2.63
N VAL A 179 10.37 6.52 -3.87
CA VAL A 179 11.06 5.68 -4.85
C VAL A 179 11.95 6.58 -5.68
N PRO A 180 13.26 6.29 -5.82
CA PRO A 180 14.13 7.07 -6.67
C PRO A 180 13.56 7.08 -8.08
N ALA A 181 13.62 8.24 -8.74
CA ALA A 181 13.17 8.36 -10.12
C ALA A 181 13.81 7.24 -10.97
N PRO A 182 13.06 6.63 -11.90
CA PRO A 182 13.67 5.69 -12.83
C PRO A 182 14.85 6.41 -13.50
N GLY A 183 16.03 5.80 -13.44
CA GLY A 183 17.18 6.27 -14.22
C GLY A 183 16.79 6.34 -15.71
N PRO A 184 17.51 7.13 -16.53
CA PRO A 184 17.24 7.20 -17.95
C PRO A 184 17.15 5.77 -18.49
N ARG A 185 16.08 5.47 -19.22
CA ARG A 185 15.86 4.15 -19.84
C ARG A 185 17.14 3.79 -20.58
N GLU A 186 17.91 2.82 -20.07
CA GLU A 186 18.89 2.13 -20.90
C GLU A 186 18.08 1.44 -22.01
N VAL A 187 18.17 2.05 -23.19
CA VAL A 187 17.72 1.46 -24.44
C VAL A 187 18.60 0.23 -24.63
N LEU A 188 18.07 -0.94 -24.29
CA LEU A 188 18.57 -2.23 -24.77
C LEU A 188 17.87 -2.54 -26.09
#